data_AF-A0A962PHA1-F1
#
_entry.id   AF-A0A962PHA1-F1
#
_cell.length_a   1.000
_cell.length_b   1.000
_cell.length_c   1.000
_cell.angle_alpha   90.00
_cell.angle_beta   90.00
_cell.angle_gamma   90.00
#
_symmetry.space_group_name_H-M   'P 1'
#
loop_
_entity.id
_entity.type
_entity.pdbx_description
1 polymer ?
#
loop_
_entity_poly.entity_id
_entity_poly.type
_entity_poly.pdbx_seq_one_letter_code
_entity_poly.pdbx_strand_id
1 'polypeptide(L)'
;MAQTHSQSIPREQFLTLCANLLHRTFVEATRTDAKNLYRDLAAGKLAPLSTVRMEDQSTVRFNLALDHSEFVGRLNYGAFRASVLTLIRNIGEVLRDKRPVNVFNAHDDADSIVFAVSAVTVEAQRPNVMVLGADLAAGHAAVTVRLMYLDPAQFAQAEAAQPA
;
A
#
# COMPACT_ATOMS: atom_id res chain seq x y z
N MET A 1 -18.07 -19.90 -25.26
CA MET A 1 -18.01 -18.81 -24.26
C MET A 1 -16.97 -19.22 -23.24
N ALA A 2 -15.80 -18.57 -23.26
CA ALA A 2 -14.71 -18.91 -22.34
C ALA A 2 -15.06 -18.35 -20.96
N GLN A 3 -15.20 -19.25 -19.99
CA GLN A 3 -15.37 -18.90 -18.59
C GLN A 3 -14.00 -18.43 -18.12
N THR A 4 -13.73 -17.12 -18.15
CA THR A 4 -12.53 -16.56 -17.52
C THR A 4 -12.69 -16.77 -16.02
N HIS A 5 -12.11 -17.85 -15.52
CA HIS A 5 -11.89 -18.06 -14.09
C HIS A 5 -10.86 -17.01 -13.66
N SER A 6 -11.31 -15.78 -13.42
CA SER A 6 -10.49 -14.76 -12.75
C SER A 6 -10.26 -15.24 -11.33
N GLN A 7 -9.23 -16.07 -11.12
CA GLN A 7 -8.77 -16.40 -9.78
C GLN A 7 -8.21 -15.11 -9.17
N SER A 8 -9.09 -14.38 -8.48
CA SER A 8 -8.72 -13.21 -7.70
C SER A 8 -7.81 -13.70 -6.56
N ILE A 9 -6.59 -13.17 -6.49
CA ILE A 9 -5.65 -13.45 -5.40
C ILE A 9 -6.38 -13.11 -4.08
N PRO A 10 -6.44 -14.04 -3.11
CA PRO A 10 -7.06 -13.75 -1.82
C PRO A 10 -6.44 -12.50 -1.19
N ARG A 11 -7.26 -11.64 -0.60
CA ARG A 11 -6.83 -10.33 -0.07
C ARG A 11 -5.65 -10.43 0.91
N GLU A 12 -5.62 -11.49 1.72
CA GLU A 12 -4.55 -11.77 2.67
C GLU A 12 -3.24 -12.14 1.97
N GLN A 13 -3.31 -12.98 0.92
CA GLN A 13 -2.15 -13.31 0.10
C GLN A 13 -1.64 -12.08 -0.65
N PHE A 14 -2.55 -11.24 -1.16
CA PHE A 14 -2.21 -9.99 -1.81
C PHE A 14 -1.49 -9.02 -0.85
N LEU A 15 -2.02 -8.85 0.37
CA LEU A 15 -1.38 -8.04 1.41
C LEU A 15 -0.01 -8.57 1.79
N THR A 16 0.12 -9.89 1.93
CA THR A 16 1.39 -10.56 2.21
C THR A 16 2.41 -10.26 1.11
N LEU A 17 1.99 -10.36 -0.15
CA LEU A 17 2.82 -10.05 -1.30
C LEU A 17 3.25 -8.57 -1.30
N CYS A 18 2.32 -7.65 -1.07
CA CYS A 18 2.62 -6.22 -0.99
C CYS A 18 3.62 -5.91 0.13
N ALA A 19 3.41 -6.45 1.34
CA ALA A 19 4.31 -6.26 2.47
C ALA A 19 5.73 -6.77 2.15
N ASN A 20 5.84 -7.94 1.53
CA ASN A 20 7.13 -8.52 1.13
C ASN A 20 7.83 -7.70 0.04
N LEU A 21 7.08 -7.23 -0.97
CA LEU A 21 7.63 -6.38 -2.02
C LEU A 21 8.13 -5.05 -1.45
N LEU A 22 7.33 -4.39 -0.59
CA LEU A 22 7.74 -3.15 0.08
C LEU A 22 8.95 -3.37 1.00
N HIS A 23 8.99 -4.49 1.73
CA HIS A 23 10.13 -4.85 2.58
C HIS A 23 11.41 -5.00 1.75
N ARG A 24 11.37 -5.81 0.69
CA ARG A 24 12.51 -6.00 -0.21
C ARG A 24 12.99 -4.67 -0.80
N THR A 25 12.07 -3.82 -1.22
CA THR A 25 12.38 -2.57 -1.92
C THR A 25 12.89 -1.44 -1.01
N PHE A 26 12.39 -1.31 0.22
CA PHE A 26 12.74 -0.16 1.10
C PHE A 26 13.52 -0.54 2.37
N VAL A 27 13.61 -1.83 2.67
CA VAL A 27 14.30 -2.34 3.86
C VAL A 27 15.57 -3.10 3.49
N GLU A 28 15.47 -4.06 2.56
CA GLU A 28 16.60 -4.90 2.15
C GLU A 28 17.47 -4.26 1.06
N ALA A 29 16.87 -3.51 0.14
CA ALA A 29 17.61 -2.83 -0.91
C ALA A 29 18.58 -1.79 -0.33
N THR A 30 19.60 -1.43 -1.11
CA THR A 30 20.57 -0.42 -0.68
C THR A 30 19.87 0.93 -0.43
N ARG A 31 20.39 1.70 0.53
CA ARG A 31 19.85 3.04 0.84
C ARG A 31 19.79 3.95 -0.40
N THR A 32 20.74 3.80 -1.31
CA THR A 32 20.79 4.56 -2.55
C THR A 32 19.64 4.19 -3.49
N ASP A 33 19.41 2.90 -3.73
CA ASP A 33 18.36 2.42 -4.63
C ASP A 33 16.98 2.79 -4.10
N ALA A 34 16.73 2.52 -2.82
CA ALA A 34 15.47 2.85 -2.16
C ALA A 34 15.19 4.37 -2.18
N LYS A 35 16.23 5.20 -2.00
CA LYS A 35 16.10 6.66 -2.08
C LYS A 35 15.84 7.14 -3.51
N ASN A 36 16.48 6.53 -4.51
CA ASN A 36 16.23 6.85 -5.92
C ASN A 36 14.79 6.52 -6.30
N LEU A 37 14.31 5.33 -5.93
CA LEU A 37 12.91 4.95 -6.15
C LEU A 37 11.94 5.90 -5.44
N TYR A 38 12.21 6.24 -4.17
CA TYR A 38 11.43 7.25 -3.46
C TYR A 38 11.38 8.59 -4.20
N ARG A 39 12.48 9.05 -4.79
CA ARG A 39 12.49 10.32 -5.55
C ARG A 39 11.59 10.26 -6.76
N ASP A 40 11.55 9.14 -7.47
CA ASP A 40 10.64 8.94 -8.60
C ASP A 40 9.18 8.94 -8.14
N LEU A 41 8.88 8.23 -7.05
CA LEU A 41 7.54 8.19 -6.44
C LEU A 41 7.09 9.57 -5.96
N ALA A 42 7.94 10.30 -5.25
CA ALA A 42 7.65 11.64 -4.76
C ALA A 42 7.42 12.66 -5.89
N ALA A 43 8.01 12.41 -7.07
CA ALA A 43 7.75 13.17 -8.29
C ALA A 43 6.44 12.76 -9.01
N GLY A 44 5.65 11.85 -8.44
CA GLY A 44 4.39 11.36 -9.01
C GLY A 44 4.57 10.29 -10.09
N LYS A 45 5.77 9.71 -10.24
CA LYS A 45 5.99 8.64 -11.23
C LYS A 45 5.51 7.31 -10.71
N LEU A 46 4.99 6.50 -11.62
CA LEU A 46 4.74 5.08 -11.39
C LEU A 46 6.06 4.32 -11.46
N ALA A 47 6.46 3.68 -10.35
CA ALA A 47 7.74 3.01 -10.24
C ALA A 47 7.58 1.48 -10.26
N PRO A 48 8.34 0.73 -11.07
CA PRO A 48 8.23 -0.73 -11.10
C PRO A 48 8.76 -1.33 -9.79
N LEU A 49 8.00 -2.22 -9.15
CA LEU A 49 8.45 -2.96 -7.97
C LEU A 49 9.07 -4.29 -8.39
N SER A 50 8.25 -5.14 -9.02
CA SER A 50 8.66 -6.48 -9.39
C SER A 50 7.66 -7.11 -10.35
N THR A 51 8.06 -8.25 -10.90
CA THR A 51 7.21 -9.08 -11.73
C THR A 51 7.09 -10.43 -11.07
N VAL A 52 5.86 -10.84 -10.75
CA VAL A 52 5.58 -12.07 -10.02
C VAL A 52 4.96 -13.07 -10.98
N ARG A 53 5.52 -14.28 -11.03
CA ARG A 53 4.93 -15.40 -11.74
C ARG A 53 3.92 -16.09 -10.83
N MET A 54 2.69 -16.18 -11.30
CA MET A 54 1.59 -16.82 -10.61
C MET A 54 1.62 -18.35 -10.81
N GLU A 55 0.84 -19.07 -10.01
CA GLU A 55 0.75 -20.54 -10.06
C GLU A 55 0.23 -21.06 -11.41
N ASP A 56 -0.63 -20.29 -12.08
CA ASP A 56 -1.15 -20.57 -13.42
C ASP A 56 -0.15 -20.24 -14.54
N GLN A 57 1.10 -19.92 -14.20
CA GLN A 57 2.17 -19.46 -15.09
C GLN A 57 1.95 -18.09 -15.73
N SER A 58 0.86 -17.38 -15.37
CA SER A 58 0.71 -15.98 -15.74
C SER A 58 1.75 -15.13 -15.02
N THR A 59 2.03 -13.97 -15.59
CA THR A 59 3.03 -13.05 -15.07
C THR A 59 2.36 -11.72 -14.79
N VAL A 60 2.39 -11.29 -13.54
CA VAL A 60 1.77 -10.04 -13.08
C VAL A 60 2.85 -9.06 -12.70
N ARG A 61 2.81 -7.88 -13.32
CA ARG A 61 3.74 -6.79 -13.00
C ARG A 61 3.17 -5.93 -11.87
N PHE A 62 3.94 -5.77 -10.81
CA PHE A 62 3.63 -4.88 -9.69
C PHE A 62 4.35 -3.56 -9.87
N ASN A 63 3.57 -2.48 -9.83
CA ASN A 63 4.07 -1.12 -9.78
C ASN A 63 3.73 -0.48 -8.44
N LEU A 64 4.44 0.58 -8.09
CA LEU A 64 4.21 1.39 -6.92
C LEU A 64 3.93 2.83 -7.33
N ALA A 65 2.91 3.40 -6.72
CA ALA A 65 2.59 4.81 -6.77
C ALA A 65 2.56 5.38 -5.34
N LEU A 66 2.85 6.66 -5.21
CA LEU A 66 2.76 7.39 -3.95
C LEU A 66 1.85 8.60 -4.14
N ASP A 67 0.81 8.67 -3.34
CA ASP A 67 0.01 9.86 -3.12
C ASP A 67 0.41 10.48 -1.77
N HIS A 68 1.01 11.65 -1.83
CA HIS A 68 1.46 12.41 -0.66
C HIS A 68 0.77 13.76 -0.52
N SER A 69 -0.35 13.95 -1.24
CA SER A 69 -1.14 15.20 -1.21
C SER A 69 -1.55 15.61 0.20
N GLU A 70 -1.96 14.66 1.03
CA GLU A 70 -2.39 14.89 2.42
C GLU A 70 -1.25 14.81 3.46
N PHE A 71 0.01 14.69 3.03
CA PHE A 71 1.12 14.65 3.97
C PHE A 71 1.32 16.02 4.63
N VAL A 72 1.29 16.04 5.97
CA VAL A 72 1.44 17.27 6.75
C VAL A 72 2.93 17.56 6.98
N GLY A 73 3.46 18.50 6.21
CA GLY A 73 4.82 19.00 6.33
C GLY A 73 5.67 18.70 5.09
N ARG A 74 6.99 18.52 5.26
CA ARG A 74 7.89 18.20 4.16
C ARG A 74 8.23 16.71 4.17
N LEU A 75 7.64 15.95 3.24
CA LEU A 75 7.96 14.54 3.07
C LEU A 75 9.43 14.38 2.63
N ASN A 76 10.20 13.67 3.44
CA ASN A 76 11.57 13.29 3.13
C ASN A 76 11.69 11.75 3.15
N TYR A 77 12.79 11.21 2.63
CA TYR A 77 12.99 9.77 2.55
C TYR A 77 12.93 9.06 3.92
N GLY A 78 13.40 9.71 4.99
CA GLY A 78 13.35 9.17 6.35
C GLY A 78 11.91 9.03 6.84
N ALA A 79 11.12 10.10 6.75
CA ALA A 79 9.70 10.13 7.07
C ALA A 79 8.91 9.07 6.28
N PHE A 80 9.13 9.03 4.96
CA PHE A 80 8.52 8.04 4.08
C PHE A 80 8.87 6.60 4.50
N ARG A 81 10.16 6.31 4.72
CA ARG A 81 10.61 4.98 5.13
C ARG A 81 10.03 4.57 6.48
N ALA A 82 9.91 5.50 7.42
CA ALA A 82 9.28 5.24 8.72
C ALA A 82 7.80 4.85 8.56
N SER A 83 7.05 5.55 7.70
CA SER A 83 5.66 5.22 7.38
C SER A 83 5.53 3.85 6.73
N VAL A 84 6.38 3.53 5.75
CA VAL A 84 6.39 2.21 5.08
C VAL A 84 6.73 1.08 6.05
N LEU A 85 7.74 1.26 6.92
CA LEU A 85 8.10 0.26 7.93
C LEU A 85 6.95 0.01 8.91
N THR A 86 6.29 1.07 9.35
CA THR A 86 5.11 0.99 10.23
C THR A 86 3.96 0.27 9.52
N LEU A 87 3.75 0.55 8.24
CA LEU A 87 2.72 -0.11 7.42
C LEU A 87 2.99 -1.62 7.29
N ILE A 88 4.22 -2.01 6.93
CA ILE A 88 4.62 -3.42 6.82
C ILE A 88 4.40 -4.15 8.16
N ARG A 89 4.78 -3.51 9.28
CA ARG A 89 4.55 -4.07 10.61
C ARG A 89 3.06 -4.29 10.88
N ASN A 90 2.23 -3.27 10.65
CA ASN A 90 0.79 -3.34 10.94
C ASN A 90 0.09 -4.37 10.04
N ILE A 91 0.51 -4.50 8.78
CA ILE A 91 0.04 -5.58 7.90
C ILE A 91 0.40 -6.94 8.48
N GLY A 92 1.65 -7.11 8.94
CA GLY A 92 2.10 -8.35 9.58
C GLY A 92 1.30 -8.70 10.85
N GLU A 93 0.95 -7.72 11.67
CA GLU A 93 0.10 -7.91 12.86
C GLU A 93 -1.32 -8.35 12.48
N VAL A 94 -1.96 -7.69 11.50
CA VAL A 94 -3.30 -8.06 11.01
C VAL A 94 -3.33 -9.49 10.45
N LEU A 95 -2.33 -9.85 9.63
CA LEU A 95 -2.20 -11.18 9.05
C LEU A 95 -1.95 -12.26 10.12
N ARG A 96 -1.17 -11.94 11.16
CA ARG A 96 -0.88 -12.86 12.26
C ARG A 96 -2.10 -13.13 13.13
N ASP A 97 -2.90 -12.09 13.40
CA ASP A 97 -4.09 -12.18 14.24
C ASP A 97 -5.26 -12.88 13.54
N LYS A 98 -5.11 -13.24 12.25
CA LYS A 98 -6.18 -13.80 11.39
C LYS A 98 -7.45 -12.95 11.43
N ARG A 99 -7.28 -11.65 11.66
CA ARG A 99 -8.40 -10.70 11.65
C ARG A 99 -8.88 -10.56 10.22
N PRO A 100 -10.20 -10.46 9.99
CA PRO A 100 -10.71 -10.18 8.65
C PRO A 100 -10.09 -8.89 8.15
N VAL A 101 -9.44 -8.97 6.99
CA VAL A 101 -8.88 -7.80 6.33
C VAL A 101 -10.03 -6.97 5.80
N ASN A 102 -10.31 -5.87 6.48
CA ASN A 102 -11.29 -4.90 6.04
C ASN A 102 -10.71 -4.13 4.84
N VAL A 103 -11.54 -3.97 3.80
CA VAL A 103 -11.19 -3.19 2.61
C VAL A 103 -12.35 -2.25 2.27
N PHE A 104 -12.00 -1.08 1.77
CA PHE A 104 -12.93 -0.10 1.22
C PHE A 104 -12.76 -0.10 -0.29
N ASN A 105 -13.86 -0.32 -1.03
CA ASN A 105 -13.85 -0.18 -2.48
C ASN A 105 -14.31 1.25 -2.82
N ALA A 106 -13.69 1.88 -3.81
CA ALA A 106 -14.21 3.13 -4.35
C ALA A 106 -15.58 2.86 -4.98
N HIS A 107 -16.60 3.66 -4.65
CA HIS A 107 -18.00 3.40 -5.04
C HIS A 107 -18.22 3.34 -6.56
N ASP A 108 -17.30 3.90 -7.35
CA ASP A 108 -17.36 3.95 -8.83
C ASP A 108 -16.31 3.07 -9.54
N ASP A 109 -15.33 2.50 -8.84
CA ASP A 109 -14.22 1.75 -9.45
C ASP A 109 -14.03 0.40 -8.73
N ALA A 110 -14.61 -0.66 -9.32
CA ALA A 110 -14.59 -2.02 -8.74
C ALA A 110 -13.18 -2.64 -8.69
N ASP A 111 -12.23 -2.04 -9.41
CA ASP A 111 -10.85 -2.48 -9.51
C ASP A 111 -9.91 -1.77 -8.51
N SER A 112 -10.41 -0.73 -7.81
CA SER A 112 -9.66 0.00 -6.79
C SER A 112 -10.07 -0.40 -5.37
N ILE A 113 -9.10 -0.90 -4.61
CA ILE A 113 -9.28 -1.41 -3.26
C ILE A 113 -8.34 -0.67 -2.31
N VAL A 114 -8.87 -0.12 -1.23
CA VAL A 114 -8.09 0.44 -0.12
C VAL A 114 -8.14 -0.50 1.07
N PHE A 115 -7.00 -0.95 1.56
CA PHE A 115 -6.90 -1.79 2.73
C PHE A 115 -7.01 -0.94 4.00
N ALA A 116 -7.86 -1.36 4.94
CA ALA A 116 -8.04 -0.71 6.23
C ALA A 116 -6.88 -1.00 7.20
N VAL A 117 -5.64 -0.91 6.70
CA VAL A 117 -4.41 -1.03 7.48
C VAL A 117 -3.68 0.29 7.35
N SER A 118 -3.70 1.05 8.44
CA SER A 118 -3.10 2.38 8.54
C SER A 118 -1.79 2.35 9.30
N ALA A 119 -0.82 3.12 8.83
CA ALA A 119 0.44 3.41 9.49
C ALA A 119 0.43 4.84 9.98
N VAL A 120 0.38 5.02 11.30
CA VAL A 120 0.44 6.34 11.93
C VAL A 120 1.89 6.63 12.30
N THR A 121 2.45 7.71 11.76
CA THR A 121 3.79 8.20 12.09
C THR A 121 3.74 9.65 12.52
N VAL A 122 4.64 10.05 13.44
CA VAL A 122 4.71 11.43 13.92
C VAL A 122 6.06 12.01 13.51
N GLU A 123 6.02 12.99 12.63
CA GLU A 123 7.20 13.73 12.18
C GLU A 123 7.09 15.18 12.63
N ALA A 124 8.08 15.67 13.38
CA ALA A 124 8.11 17.05 13.90
C ALA A 124 6.79 17.48 14.61
N GLN A 125 6.25 16.61 15.47
CA GLN A 125 4.97 16.80 16.19
C GLN A 125 3.72 16.82 15.28
N ARG A 126 3.82 16.34 14.05
CA ARG A 126 2.69 16.26 13.10
C ARG A 126 2.38 14.80 12.80
N PRO A 127 1.20 14.30 13.17
CA PRO A 127 0.78 12.96 12.80
C PRO A 127 0.54 12.90 11.29
N ASN A 128 0.92 11.77 10.69
CA ASN A 128 0.67 11.44 9.29
C ASN A 128 0.15 10.01 9.25
N VAL A 129 -0.85 9.76 8.41
CA VAL A 129 -1.45 8.44 8.27
C VAL A 129 -1.20 7.95 6.85
N MET A 130 -0.52 6.82 6.71
CA MET A 130 -0.33 6.14 5.42
C MET A 130 -1.21 4.90 5.36
N VAL A 131 -1.90 4.70 4.24
CA VAL A 131 -2.66 3.47 3.95
C VAL A 131 -2.14 2.81 2.67
N LEU A 132 -2.50 1.53 2.50
CA LEU A 132 -2.23 0.77 1.30
C LEU A 132 -3.50 0.71 0.43
N GLY A 133 -3.40 1.14 -0.81
CA GLY A 133 -4.37 0.89 -1.87
C GLY A 133 -3.79 -0.03 -2.95
N ALA A 134 -4.67 -0.60 -3.76
CA ALA A 134 -4.31 -1.36 -4.93
C ALA A 134 -5.34 -1.11 -6.04
N ASP A 135 -4.83 -0.79 -7.23
CA ASP A 135 -5.61 -0.69 -8.45
C ASP A 135 -5.27 -1.92 -9.31
N LEU A 136 -6.26 -2.78 -9.54
CA LEU A 136 -6.17 -3.96 -10.40
C LEU A 136 -6.43 -3.51 -11.84
N ALA A 137 -5.43 -3.55 -12.73
CA ALA A 137 -5.71 -3.17 -14.11
C ALA A 137 -6.69 -4.18 -14.75
N ALA A 138 -7.62 -3.67 -15.58
CA ALA A 138 -8.51 -4.50 -16.39
C ALA A 138 -7.68 -5.54 -17.17
N GLY A 139 -7.89 -6.83 -16.88
CA GLY A 139 -7.14 -7.94 -17.47
C GLY A 139 -5.95 -8.46 -16.64
N HIS A 140 -5.75 -7.99 -15.41
CA HIS A 140 -4.82 -8.52 -14.38
C HIS A 140 -3.33 -8.67 -14.76
N ALA A 141 -2.89 -8.16 -15.92
CA ALA A 141 -1.48 -8.22 -16.33
C ALA A 141 -0.57 -7.30 -15.51
N ALA A 142 -1.15 -6.31 -14.82
CA ALA A 142 -0.43 -5.43 -13.92
C ALA A 142 -1.30 -5.02 -12.73
N VAL A 143 -0.66 -4.83 -11.59
CA VAL A 143 -1.26 -4.26 -10.38
C VAL A 143 -0.47 -3.04 -9.96
N THR A 144 -1.19 -1.95 -9.66
CA THR A 144 -0.58 -0.75 -9.08
C THR A 144 -0.85 -0.74 -7.59
N VAL A 145 0.20 -0.96 -6.80
CA VAL A 145 0.20 -0.74 -5.36
C VAL A 145 0.29 0.76 -5.12
N ARG A 146 -0.62 1.34 -4.33
CA ARG A 146 -0.65 2.77 -4.04
C ARG A 146 -0.44 2.99 -2.56
N LEU A 147 0.61 3.72 -2.20
CA LEU A 147 0.79 4.24 -0.86
C LEU A 147 0.13 5.61 -0.81
N MET A 148 -0.84 5.81 0.08
CA MET A 148 -1.58 7.08 0.16
C MET A 148 -1.45 7.65 1.56
N TYR A 149 -1.08 8.92 1.65
CA TYR A 149 -1.28 9.68 2.87
C TYR A 149 -2.73 10.16 2.94
N LEU A 150 -3.32 10.07 4.13
CA LEU A 150 -4.66 10.56 4.43
C LEU A 150 -4.58 11.61 5.54
N ASP A 151 -5.59 12.49 5.57
CA ASP A 151 -5.71 13.50 6.62
C ASP A 151 -5.84 12.84 8.01
N PRO A 152 -4.88 13.08 8.93
CA PRO A 152 -4.94 12.54 10.29
C PRO A 152 -6.20 12.99 11.05
N ALA A 153 -6.81 14.13 10.71
CA ALA A 153 -8.03 14.60 11.35
C ALA A 153 -9.22 13.66 11.12
N GLN A 154 -9.25 12.94 10.00
CA GLN A 154 -10.29 11.95 9.72
C GLN A 154 -10.19 10.73 10.65
N PHE A 155 -8.98 10.37 11.07
CA PHE A 155 -8.74 9.25 11.99
C PHE A 155 -8.94 9.64 13.46
N ALA A 156 -8.54 10.86 13.85
CA ALA A 156 -8.83 11.39 15.18
C ALA A 156 -10.34 11.44 15.46
N GLN A 157 -11.15 11.72 14.44
CA GLN A 157 -12.62 11.69 14.52
C GLN A 157 -13.19 10.27 14.57
N ALA A 158 -12.60 9.30 13.86
CA ALA A 158 -13.04 7.91 13.87
C ALA A 158 -12.83 7.21 15.22
N GLU A 159 -11.74 7.52 15.92
CA GLU A 159 -11.48 7.05 17.29
C GLU A 159 -12.42 7.70 18.32
N ALA A 160 -12.77 8.99 18.12
CA ALA A 160 -13.72 9.70 18.98
C ALA A 160 -15.19 9.30 18.73
N ALA A 161 -15.50 8.76 17.55
CA ALA A 161 -16.86 8.39 17.14
C ALA A 161 -17.22 6.91 17.42
N GLN A 162 -16.34 6.14 18.06
CA GLN A 162 -16.68 4.82 18.62
C GLN A 162 -16.98 5.00 20.12
N PRO A 163 -18.25 5.24 20.53
CA PRO A 163 -18.62 5.07 21.92
C PRO A 163 -18.57 3.57 22.24
N ALA A 164 -17.95 3.26 23.38
CA ALA A 164 -17.93 1.92 23.98
C ALA A 164 -19.36 1.40 24.28
#